data_AF-A0A3D5FNR1-F1
#
_entry.id   AF-A0A3D5FNR1-F1
#
_cell.length_a   1.000
_cell.length_b   1.000
_cell.length_c   1.000
_cell.angle_alpha   90.00
_cell.angle_beta   90.00
_cell.angle_gamma   90.00
#
_symmetry.space_group_name_H-M   'P 1'
#
loop_
_entity.id
_entity.type
_entity.pdbx_description
1 polymer ?
#
loop_
_entity_poly.entity_id
_entity_poly.type
_entity_poly.pdbx_seq_one_letter_code
_entity_poly.pdbx_strand_id
1 'polypeptide(L)'
;MLNRAVLFAALTLLVACSNPFAPEKTVPTDVVEKPPAEQTTMPEIVMENLERAFSDRDKDLYENILDDNFWFTETDCLGELILANDKEEELQIMGTRDGSNQGIFDIFRSIDWNFQQSQRYTELGRDFPNAFDGDPDGHPYEDWEVFRGRVEILLLQSADDGFRVVQVMSFKLRKGDDDLWRIVRWIDDPLAGDCGDGGDNDAGRPVGSSWSWGQLKRR
;
A
#
# COMPACT_ATOMS: atom_id res chain seq x y z
N MET A 1 44.71 -2.19 66.97
CA MET A 1 43.43 -2.90 67.02
C MET A 1 42.77 -2.82 65.65
N LEU A 2 42.03 -3.87 65.30
CA LEU A 2 41.51 -4.27 63.99
C LEU A 2 40.60 -3.28 63.24
N ASN A 3 40.78 -3.27 61.90
CA ASN A 3 39.83 -3.33 60.78
C ASN A 3 38.32 -3.04 60.96
N ARG A 4 37.79 -2.29 59.97
CA ARG A 4 36.50 -2.39 59.20
C ARG A 4 36.03 -0.95 58.90
N ALA A 5 35.67 -0.50 57.70
CA ALA A 5 35.09 -1.16 56.55
C ALA A 5 35.34 -0.38 55.25
N VAL A 6 35.37 -1.15 54.16
CA VAL A 6 35.32 -0.77 52.75
C VAL A 6 34.03 -0.01 52.43
N LEU A 7 34.11 1.09 51.67
CA LEU A 7 33.03 1.50 50.77
C LEU A 7 33.64 2.05 49.46
N PHE A 8 33.74 1.15 48.48
CA PHE A 8 33.89 1.46 47.06
C PHE A 8 32.50 1.81 46.50
N ALA A 9 32.36 2.92 45.76
CA ALA A 9 31.39 3.01 44.66
C ALA A 9 31.61 4.27 43.81
N ALA A 10 32.25 4.07 42.67
CA ALA A 10 31.97 4.65 41.35
C ALA A 10 31.34 6.07 41.27
N LEU A 11 32.17 7.06 40.89
CA LEU A 11 31.68 8.31 40.31
C LEU A 11 32.56 8.75 39.13
N THR A 12 32.67 7.89 38.12
CA THR A 12 33.27 8.23 36.82
C THR A 12 32.48 7.51 35.74
N LEU A 13 31.48 8.17 35.14
CA LEU A 13 30.88 7.85 33.83
C LEU A 13 29.76 8.87 33.52
N LEU A 14 30.15 10.12 33.26
CA LEU A 14 29.33 11.10 32.55
C LEU A 14 30.24 11.86 31.56
N VAL A 15 30.83 11.11 30.64
CA VAL A 15 31.26 11.67 29.35
C VAL A 15 30.40 10.96 28.32
N ALA A 16 29.23 11.53 28.09
CA ALA A 16 28.40 11.17 26.96
C ALA A 16 29.24 11.27 25.69
N CYS A 17 29.18 10.22 24.88
CA CYS A 17 29.87 10.11 23.60
C CYS A 17 29.30 11.12 22.59
N SER A 18 29.74 12.37 22.66
CA SER A 18 29.67 13.28 21.51
C SER A 18 30.76 12.85 20.55
N ASN A 19 30.41 12.21 19.42
CA ASN A 19 31.37 11.87 18.38
C ASN A 19 31.60 13.12 17.49
N PRO A 20 32.75 13.81 17.59
CA PRO A 20 33.03 15.03 16.81
C PRO A 20 33.32 14.73 15.33
N PHE A 21 33.30 13.46 14.93
CA PHE A 21 33.44 12.99 13.54
C PHE A 21 32.13 12.45 12.96
N ALA A 22 31.00 12.58 13.67
CA ALA A 22 29.71 12.34 13.03
C ALA A 22 29.50 13.44 11.97
N PRO A 23 29.45 13.13 10.67
CA PRO A 23 29.10 14.13 9.67
C PRO A 23 27.74 14.72 10.05
N GLU A 24 27.57 16.02 9.88
CA GLU A 24 26.23 16.62 9.96
C GLU A 24 25.31 15.79 9.08
N LYS A 25 24.13 15.41 9.59
CA LYS A 25 23.11 14.77 8.79
C LYS A 25 22.68 15.77 7.73
N THR A 26 23.37 15.78 6.60
CA THR A 26 22.95 16.52 5.42
C THR A 26 21.69 15.84 4.95
N VAL A 27 20.55 16.41 5.33
CA VAL A 27 19.28 16.16 4.63
C VAL A 27 19.59 16.46 3.16
N PRO A 28 19.42 15.50 2.24
CA PRO A 28 19.67 15.74 0.83
C PRO A 28 18.94 17.01 0.40
N THR A 29 19.69 18.03 -0.04
CA THR A 29 19.19 19.37 -0.38
C THR A 29 18.28 19.36 -1.62
N ASP A 30 18.18 18.23 -2.32
CA ASP A 30 17.38 18.05 -3.53
C ASP A 30 16.08 17.27 -3.25
N VAL A 31 15.40 17.55 -2.14
CA VAL A 31 13.98 17.20 -2.05
C VAL A 31 13.25 18.22 -2.93
N VAL A 32 13.08 17.89 -4.20
CA VAL A 32 12.18 18.62 -5.08
C VAL A 32 10.79 18.48 -4.48
N GLU A 33 10.33 19.53 -3.80
CA GLU A 33 9.00 19.58 -3.20
C GLU A 33 7.97 19.47 -4.34
N LYS A 34 7.33 18.30 -4.44
CA LYS A 34 6.26 18.08 -5.41
C LYS A 34 5.07 18.97 -5.02
N PRO A 35 4.30 19.48 -5.99
CA PRO A 35 3.05 20.18 -5.66
C PRO A 35 2.14 19.26 -4.84
N PRO A 36 1.27 19.77 -3.96
CA PRO A 36 0.32 18.94 -3.21
C PRO A 36 -0.49 18.02 -4.11
N ALA A 37 -0.93 16.87 -3.60
CA ALA A 37 -1.84 15.99 -4.32
C ALA A 37 -3.15 16.73 -4.64
N GLU A 38 -3.71 16.48 -5.82
CA GLU A 38 -4.99 17.07 -6.22
C GLU A 38 -6.13 16.41 -5.43
N GLN A 39 -7.18 17.18 -5.14
CA GLN A 39 -8.37 16.62 -4.49
C GLN A 39 -9.08 15.65 -5.44
N THR A 40 -9.60 14.56 -4.90
CA THR A 40 -10.24 13.49 -5.68
C THR A 40 -11.65 13.85 -6.16
N THR A 41 -11.82 15.01 -6.80
CA THR A 41 -13.12 15.46 -7.34
C THR A 41 -13.55 14.69 -8.59
N MET A 42 -12.63 13.90 -9.17
CA MET A 42 -12.86 12.99 -10.28
C MET A 42 -12.26 11.61 -9.96
N PRO A 43 -12.86 10.52 -10.44
CA PRO A 43 -12.38 9.17 -10.13
C PRO A 43 -10.98 8.88 -10.69
N GLU A 44 -10.59 9.51 -11.81
CA GLU A 44 -9.25 9.36 -12.39
C GLU A 44 -8.16 9.90 -11.46
N ILE A 45 -8.45 11.00 -10.75
CA ILE A 45 -7.52 11.61 -9.79
C ILE A 45 -7.24 10.65 -8.62
N VAL A 46 -8.19 9.79 -8.25
CA VAL A 46 -7.96 8.74 -7.25
C VAL A 46 -6.88 7.75 -7.71
N MET A 47 -6.93 7.33 -8.97
CA MET A 47 -5.95 6.39 -9.53
C MET A 47 -4.57 7.04 -9.67
N GLU A 48 -4.51 8.31 -10.05
CA GLU A 48 -3.26 9.09 -10.09
C GLU A 48 -2.68 9.29 -8.68
N ASN A 49 -3.53 9.58 -7.69
CA ASN A 49 -3.13 9.71 -6.30
C ASN A 49 -2.71 8.36 -5.70
N LEU A 50 -3.27 7.24 -6.14
CA LEU A 50 -2.83 5.89 -5.75
C LEU A 50 -1.38 5.66 -6.22
N GLU A 51 -1.10 5.86 -7.51
CA GLU A 51 0.26 5.77 -8.06
C GLU A 51 1.25 6.66 -7.30
N ARG A 52 0.83 7.90 -7.04
CA ARG A 52 1.61 8.86 -6.29
C ARG A 52 1.87 8.41 -4.86
N ALA A 53 0.85 7.92 -4.16
CA ALA A 53 0.96 7.47 -2.78
C ALA A 53 1.97 6.32 -2.66
N PHE A 54 1.99 5.38 -3.61
CA PHE A 54 3.01 4.33 -3.68
C PHE A 54 4.41 4.91 -3.94
N SER A 55 4.55 5.76 -4.96
CA SER A 55 5.83 6.33 -5.38
C SER A 55 6.49 7.18 -4.28
N ASP A 56 5.68 8.00 -3.62
CA ASP A 56 6.12 8.90 -2.54
C ASP A 56 6.13 8.21 -1.16
N ARG A 57 5.55 6.99 -1.07
CA ARG A 57 5.28 6.27 0.18
C ARG A 57 4.48 7.13 1.16
N ASP A 58 3.54 7.89 0.60
CA ASP A 58 2.71 8.85 1.32
C ASP A 58 1.50 8.13 1.93
N LYS A 59 1.63 7.79 3.21
CA LYS A 59 0.59 7.09 3.99
C LYS A 59 -0.68 7.93 4.13
N ASP A 60 -0.54 9.24 4.32
CA ASP A 60 -1.68 10.13 4.51
C ASP A 60 -2.47 10.24 3.20
N LEU A 61 -1.79 10.39 2.07
CA LEU A 61 -2.44 10.37 0.76
C LEU A 61 -3.11 9.02 0.50
N TYR A 62 -2.42 7.91 0.78
CA TYR A 62 -2.97 6.56 0.62
C TYR A 62 -4.25 6.37 1.44
N GLU A 63 -4.24 6.75 2.71
CA GLU A 63 -5.43 6.67 3.56
C GLU A 63 -6.59 7.51 3.05
N ASN A 64 -6.31 8.74 2.57
CA ASN A 64 -7.33 9.67 2.13
C ASN A 64 -8.09 9.20 0.88
N ILE A 65 -7.45 8.38 0.03
CA ILE A 65 -8.08 7.82 -1.17
C ILE A 65 -8.84 6.52 -0.90
N LEU A 66 -8.76 5.94 0.30
CA LEU A 66 -9.54 4.77 0.68
C LEU A 66 -10.85 5.17 1.37
N ASP A 67 -11.95 4.61 0.90
CA ASP A 67 -13.26 4.81 1.52
C ASP A 67 -13.32 4.15 2.89
N ASP A 68 -14.14 4.66 3.81
CA ASP A 68 -14.28 4.06 5.15
C ASP A 68 -14.81 2.63 5.11
N ASN A 69 -15.62 2.29 4.10
CA ASN A 69 -16.07 0.92 3.85
C ASN A 69 -15.12 0.15 2.93
N PHE A 70 -13.86 0.58 2.78
CA PHE A 70 -12.89 -0.08 1.90
C PHE A 70 -12.74 -1.56 2.23
N TRP A 71 -12.64 -2.36 1.18
CA TRP A 71 -12.40 -3.80 1.28
C TRP A 71 -11.51 -4.27 0.15
N PHE A 72 -10.40 -4.93 0.52
CA PHE A 72 -9.52 -5.63 -0.40
C PHE A 72 -9.87 -7.12 -0.43
N THR A 73 -9.81 -7.75 -1.61
CA THR A 73 -9.92 -9.20 -1.77
C THR A 73 -8.92 -9.74 -2.78
N GLU A 74 -8.42 -10.95 -2.52
CA GLU A 74 -7.65 -11.77 -3.47
C GLU A 74 -8.24 -13.18 -3.49
N THR A 75 -8.52 -13.69 -4.68
CA THR A 75 -8.92 -15.08 -4.91
C THR A 75 -7.75 -15.89 -5.46
N ASP A 76 -7.80 -17.22 -5.37
CA ASP A 76 -6.87 -18.09 -6.08
C ASP A 76 -7.39 -18.45 -7.49
N CYS A 77 -6.64 -19.29 -8.21
CA CYS A 77 -7.03 -19.77 -9.54
C CYS A 77 -8.20 -20.76 -9.56
N LEU A 78 -8.78 -21.09 -8.41
CA LEU A 78 -10.04 -21.83 -8.29
C LEU A 78 -11.21 -20.89 -7.93
N GLY A 79 -10.93 -19.60 -7.74
CA GLY A 79 -11.90 -18.60 -7.30
C GLY A 79 -12.15 -18.62 -5.79
N GLU A 80 -11.33 -19.31 -5.01
CA GLU A 80 -11.44 -19.32 -3.54
C GLU A 80 -10.81 -18.06 -2.97
N LEU A 81 -11.52 -17.37 -2.06
CA LEU A 81 -10.99 -16.19 -1.37
C LEU A 81 -9.82 -16.61 -0.46
N ILE A 82 -8.63 -16.07 -0.73
CA ILE A 82 -7.39 -16.39 0.00
C ILE A 82 -6.85 -15.24 0.84
N LEU A 83 -7.26 -14.01 0.57
CA LEU A 83 -6.98 -12.86 1.40
C LEU A 83 -8.14 -11.88 1.31
N ALA A 84 -8.49 -11.30 2.45
CA ALA A 84 -9.35 -10.15 2.52
C ALA A 84 -8.87 -9.27 3.67
N ASN A 85 -9.00 -7.96 3.51
CA ASN A 85 -8.71 -7.03 4.58
C ASN A 85 -9.56 -5.77 4.46
N ASP A 86 -9.96 -5.21 5.60
CA ASP A 86 -10.65 -3.92 5.65
C ASP A 86 -9.66 -2.74 5.55
N LYS A 87 -10.17 -1.51 5.68
CA LYS A 87 -9.37 -0.28 5.66
C LYS A 87 -8.31 -0.26 6.76
N GLU A 88 -8.65 -0.61 8.00
CA GLU A 88 -7.72 -0.46 9.11
C GLU A 88 -6.64 -1.54 9.05
N GLU A 89 -7.00 -2.77 8.68
CA GLU A 89 -6.04 -3.83 8.37
C GLU A 89 -5.11 -3.45 7.19
N GLU A 90 -5.66 -2.85 6.12
CA GLU A 90 -4.87 -2.34 4.99
C GLU A 90 -3.82 -1.33 5.49
N LEU A 91 -4.24 -0.33 6.27
CA LEU A 91 -3.35 0.72 6.75
C LEU A 91 -2.29 0.17 7.72
N GLN A 92 -2.60 -0.87 8.48
CA GLN A 92 -1.60 -1.57 9.30
C GLN A 92 -0.54 -2.29 8.45
N ILE A 93 -0.97 -2.94 7.35
CA ILE A 93 -0.07 -3.62 6.40
C ILE A 93 0.83 -2.60 5.67
N MET A 94 0.27 -1.46 5.27
CA MET A 94 1.02 -0.41 4.60
C MET A 94 1.97 0.34 5.56
N GLY A 95 1.59 0.38 6.84
CA GLY A 95 2.40 0.87 7.95
C GLY A 95 1.64 1.89 8.77
N THR A 96 1.63 1.71 10.10
CA THR A 96 0.81 2.52 11.01
C THR A 96 1.13 4.01 10.98
N ARG A 97 0.10 4.83 11.23
CA ARG A 97 0.17 6.30 11.29
C ARG A 97 1.11 6.81 12.39
N ASP A 98 1.15 6.12 13.53
CA ASP A 98 1.97 6.48 14.69
C ASP A 98 3.39 5.91 14.62
N GLY A 99 3.71 5.14 13.58
CA GLY A 99 5.00 4.48 13.40
C GLY A 99 5.26 3.33 14.37
N SER A 100 4.24 2.85 15.10
CA SER A 100 4.36 1.72 16.03
C SER A 100 4.64 0.39 15.34
N ASN A 101 4.17 0.23 14.11
CA ASN A 101 4.44 -0.89 13.22
C ASN A 101 4.94 -0.40 11.85
N GLN A 102 6.05 -0.97 11.40
CA GLN A 102 6.59 -0.74 10.06
C GLN A 102 5.84 -1.61 9.05
N GLY A 103 5.33 -0.99 8.00
CA GLY A 103 4.66 -1.70 6.91
C GLY A 103 5.39 -1.56 5.58
N ILE A 104 4.70 -1.89 4.50
CA ILE A 104 5.25 -1.86 3.13
C ILE A 104 5.89 -0.50 2.80
N PHE A 105 5.26 0.61 3.18
CA PHE A 105 5.78 1.96 2.92
C PHE A 105 7.01 2.33 3.77
N ASP A 106 7.30 1.57 4.83
CA ASP A 106 8.48 1.79 5.68
C ASP A 106 9.66 0.89 5.29
N ILE A 107 9.37 -0.31 4.79
CA ILE A 107 10.37 -1.37 4.53
C ILE A 107 11.07 -1.16 3.19
N PHE A 108 10.33 -0.74 2.16
CA PHE A 108 10.86 -0.62 0.81
C PHE A 108 11.41 0.79 0.54
N ARG A 109 12.63 0.84 -0.02
CA ARG A 109 13.31 2.08 -0.36
C ARG A 109 12.67 2.78 -1.55
N SER A 110 12.14 2.03 -2.50
CA SER A 110 11.35 2.55 -3.62
C SER A 110 10.24 1.58 -3.97
N ILE A 111 9.10 2.14 -4.35
CA ILE A 111 7.95 1.38 -4.81
C ILE A 111 7.47 2.05 -6.10
N ASP A 112 7.76 1.44 -7.24
CA ASP A 112 7.23 1.89 -8.52
C ASP A 112 5.91 1.15 -8.74
N TRP A 113 4.81 1.90 -8.76
CA TRP A 113 3.48 1.36 -9.04
C TRP A 113 3.03 1.85 -10.41
N ASN A 114 2.48 0.96 -11.23
CA ASN A 114 2.02 1.29 -12.57
C ASN A 114 0.71 0.53 -12.86
N PHE A 115 -0.26 1.23 -13.44
CA PHE A 115 -1.54 0.65 -13.83
C PHE A 115 -1.83 0.86 -15.31
N GLN A 116 -1.94 -0.25 -16.02
CA GLN A 116 -2.36 -0.29 -17.41
C GLN A 116 -3.84 -0.62 -17.47
N GLN A 117 -4.67 0.42 -17.51
CA GLN A 117 -6.12 0.28 -17.61
C GLN A 117 -6.50 -0.47 -18.90
N SER A 118 -7.24 -1.57 -18.73
CA SER A 118 -7.80 -2.35 -19.84
C SER A 118 -9.28 -2.06 -20.07
N GLN A 119 -10.02 -1.76 -19.00
CA GLN A 119 -11.46 -1.47 -19.05
C GLN A 119 -11.81 -0.38 -18.05
N ARG A 120 -12.83 0.41 -18.41
CA ARG A 120 -13.51 1.33 -17.51
C ARG A 120 -15.00 1.33 -17.81
N TYR A 121 -15.81 1.29 -16.76
CA TYR A 121 -17.27 1.34 -16.87
C TYR A 121 -17.90 1.78 -15.55
N THR A 122 -19.15 2.19 -15.61
CA THR A 122 -19.98 2.49 -14.43
C THR A 122 -20.77 1.24 -14.05
N GLU A 123 -20.65 0.83 -12.79
CA GLU A 123 -21.46 -0.18 -12.14
C GLU A 123 -22.73 0.49 -11.59
N LEU A 124 -23.88 0.20 -12.20
CA LEU A 124 -25.13 0.83 -11.81
C LEU A 124 -25.68 0.14 -10.55
N GLY A 125 -25.85 0.88 -9.45
CA GLY A 125 -26.22 0.30 -8.17
C GLY A 125 -27.49 -0.55 -8.23
N ARG A 126 -28.47 -0.14 -9.04
CA ARG A 126 -29.74 -0.87 -9.23
C ARG A 126 -29.55 -2.33 -9.68
N ASP A 127 -28.42 -2.65 -10.31
CA ASP A 127 -28.10 -3.99 -10.81
C ASP A 127 -27.36 -4.84 -9.74
N PHE A 128 -26.99 -4.22 -8.61
CA PHE A 128 -26.25 -4.80 -7.48
C PHE A 128 -27.02 -4.63 -6.15
N PRO A 129 -28.19 -5.29 -5.99
CA PRO A 129 -28.92 -5.29 -4.74
C PRO A 129 -28.17 -6.08 -3.66
N ASN A 130 -28.39 -5.74 -2.40
CA ASN A 130 -27.85 -6.50 -1.27
C ASN A 130 -28.37 -7.95 -1.31
N ALA A 131 -27.47 -8.92 -1.40
CA ALA A 131 -27.82 -10.33 -1.34
C ALA A 131 -28.18 -10.78 0.09
N PHE A 132 -27.60 -10.13 1.09
CA PHE A 132 -27.83 -10.34 2.51
C PHE A 132 -27.59 -9.04 3.31
N ASP A 133 -27.96 -9.04 4.59
CA ASP A 133 -27.74 -7.88 5.45
C ASP A 133 -26.23 -7.68 5.70
N GLY A 134 -25.73 -6.48 5.43
CA GLY A 134 -24.30 -6.17 5.46
C GLY A 134 -23.49 -6.72 4.29
N ASP A 135 -24.13 -7.06 3.16
CA ASP A 135 -23.42 -7.42 1.92
C ASP A 135 -22.48 -6.28 1.48
N PRO A 136 -21.15 -6.48 1.50
CA PRO A 136 -20.22 -5.44 1.13
C PRO A 136 -20.33 -5.05 -0.35
N ASP A 137 -20.72 -5.96 -1.24
CA ASP A 137 -20.78 -5.65 -2.67
C ASP A 137 -22.16 -5.13 -3.11
N GLY A 138 -23.15 -5.16 -2.22
CA GLY A 138 -24.47 -4.57 -2.43
C GLY A 138 -24.44 -3.04 -2.29
N HIS A 139 -24.81 -2.34 -3.36
CA HIS A 139 -24.86 -0.87 -3.39
C HIS A 139 -26.06 -0.34 -4.22
N PRO A 140 -27.31 -0.74 -3.91
CA PRO A 140 -28.49 -0.46 -4.74
C PRO A 140 -28.84 1.03 -4.93
N TYR A 141 -28.22 1.93 -4.16
CA TYR A 141 -28.60 3.33 -4.07
C TYR A 141 -27.53 4.30 -4.60
N GLU A 142 -26.38 3.80 -5.04
CA GLU A 142 -25.30 4.61 -5.61
C GLU A 142 -24.68 3.88 -6.79
N ASP A 143 -24.08 4.62 -7.72
CA ASP A 143 -23.33 4.03 -8.84
C ASP A 143 -21.83 4.09 -8.51
N TRP A 144 -21.09 3.05 -8.89
CA TRP A 144 -19.64 2.98 -8.70
C TRP A 144 -18.91 3.09 -10.05
N GLU A 145 -17.76 3.75 -10.05
CA GLU A 145 -16.86 3.80 -11.21
C GLU A 145 -15.81 2.69 -11.09
N VAL A 146 -15.67 1.87 -12.13
CA VAL A 146 -14.79 0.71 -12.11
C VAL A 146 -13.64 0.89 -13.07
N PHE A 147 -12.42 0.72 -12.54
CA PHE A 147 -11.17 0.72 -13.28
C PHE A 147 -10.58 -0.68 -13.20
N ARG A 148 -10.48 -1.36 -14.33
CA ARG A 148 -9.87 -2.69 -14.42
C ARG A 148 -8.65 -2.64 -15.31
N GLY A 149 -7.60 -3.34 -14.93
CA GLY A 149 -6.36 -3.31 -15.67
C GLY A 149 -5.26 -4.15 -15.04
N ARG A 150 -4.10 -4.14 -15.69
CA ARG A 150 -2.91 -4.82 -15.19
C ARG A 150 -2.14 -3.87 -14.28
N VAL A 151 -1.92 -4.29 -13.05
CA VAL A 151 -1.08 -3.61 -12.07
C VAL A 151 0.30 -4.25 -12.09
N GLU A 152 1.32 -3.40 -12.15
CA GLU A 152 2.70 -3.78 -11.94
C GLU A 152 3.26 -2.99 -10.76
N ILE A 153 3.75 -3.68 -9.75
CA ILE A 153 4.38 -3.08 -8.57
C ILE A 153 5.79 -3.63 -8.45
N LEU A 154 6.77 -2.73 -8.48
CA LEU A 154 8.16 -3.05 -8.23
C LEU A 154 8.58 -2.48 -6.88
N LEU A 155 8.88 -3.35 -5.92
CA LEU A 155 9.24 -2.98 -4.56
C LEU A 155 10.71 -3.31 -4.31
N LEU A 156 11.57 -2.31 -4.12
CA LEU A 156 13.01 -2.50 -3.95
C LEU A 156 13.46 -2.22 -2.53
N GLN A 157 14.14 -3.19 -1.92
CA GLN A 157 14.84 -3.01 -0.63
C GLN A 157 16.25 -2.43 -0.85
N SER A 158 16.89 -2.84 -1.95
CA SER A 158 18.15 -2.29 -2.44
C SER A 158 18.12 -2.25 -3.97
N ALA A 159 19.17 -1.74 -4.62
CA ALA A 159 19.19 -1.56 -6.08
C ALA A 159 18.91 -2.85 -6.87
N ASP A 160 19.35 -4.01 -6.34
CA ASP A 160 19.27 -5.31 -7.02
C ASP A 160 18.42 -6.34 -6.23
N ASP A 161 17.70 -5.91 -5.20
CA ASP A 161 16.89 -6.80 -4.35
C ASP A 161 15.52 -6.21 -4.07
N GLY A 162 14.49 -7.04 -4.22
CA GLY A 162 13.11 -6.61 -4.19
C GLY A 162 12.13 -7.68 -4.63
N PHE A 163 10.89 -7.26 -4.84
CA PHE A 163 9.78 -8.07 -5.32
C PHE A 163 9.15 -7.39 -6.50
N ARG A 164 8.63 -8.21 -7.42
CA ARG A 164 7.78 -7.75 -8.50
C ARG A 164 6.41 -8.40 -8.37
N VAL A 165 5.37 -7.57 -8.45
CA VAL A 165 3.97 -7.98 -8.50
C VAL A 165 3.43 -7.61 -9.86
N VAL A 166 2.77 -8.55 -10.52
CA VAL A 166 2.15 -8.36 -11.83
C VAL A 166 0.83 -9.11 -11.80
N GLN A 167 -0.29 -8.39 -11.72
CA GLN A 167 -1.62 -9.00 -11.62
C GLN A 167 -2.70 -8.16 -12.29
N VAL A 168 -3.82 -8.78 -12.64
CA VAL A 168 -5.01 -8.07 -13.11
C VAL A 168 -5.90 -7.73 -11.92
N MET A 169 -6.12 -6.43 -11.71
CA MET A 169 -6.89 -5.92 -10.57
C MET A 169 -8.03 -5.02 -11.04
N SER A 170 -9.06 -4.93 -10.20
CA SER A 170 -10.19 -4.02 -10.37
C SER A 170 -10.32 -3.10 -9.16
N PHE A 171 -10.38 -1.80 -9.41
CA PHE A 171 -10.62 -0.76 -8.43
C PHE A 171 -12.03 -0.23 -8.65
N LYS A 172 -12.90 -0.37 -7.66
CA LYS A 172 -14.23 0.24 -7.66
C LYS A 172 -14.21 1.46 -6.77
N LEU A 173 -14.65 2.57 -7.32
CA LEU A 173 -14.62 3.88 -6.68
C LEU A 173 -16.04 4.37 -6.49
N ARG A 174 -16.31 4.99 -5.34
CA ARG A 174 -17.58 5.66 -5.06
C ARG A 174 -17.32 7.11 -4.68
N LYS A 175 -18.35 7.94 -4.82
CA LYS A 175 -18.31 9.34 -4.37
C LYS A 175 -18.89 9.44 -2.97
N GLY A 176 -18.13 9.98 -2.03
CA GLY A 176 -18.59 10.26 -0.67
C GLY A 176 -19.55 11.45 -0.60
N ASP A 177 -20.17 11.63 0.56
CA ASP A 177 -21.07 12.77 0.85
C ASP A 177 -20.35 14.12 0.81
N ASP A 178 -19.02 14.11 0.90
CA ASP A 178 -18.14 15.26 0.80
C ASP A 178 -17.71 15.59 -0.64
N ASP A 179 -18.38 14.99 -1.62
CA ASP A 179 -18.10 15.14 -3.05
C ASP A 179 -16.72 14.65 -3.50
N LEU A 180 -16.03 13.84 -2.68
CA LEU A 180 -14.74 13.25 -3.00
C LEU A 180 -14.87 11.77 -3.37
N TRP A 181 -14.16 11.36 -4.41
CA TRP A 181 -14.06 9.97 -4.85
C TRP A 181 -13.03 9.22 -4.03
N ARG A 182 -13.35 7.95 -3.71
CA ARG A 182 -12.48 7.05 -2.95
C ARG A 182 -12.63 5.62 -3.45
N ILE A 183 -11.58 4.83 -3.27
CA ILE A 183 -11.58 3.39 -3.54
C ILE A 183 -12.40 2.71 -2.46
N VAL A 184 -13.50 2.08 -2.85
CA VAL A 184 -14.32 1.26 -1.95
C VAL A 184 -13.98 -0.22 -2.10
N ARG A 185 -13.67 -0.70 -3.30
CA ARG A 185 -13.21 -2.09 -3.49
C ARG A 185 -11.90 -2.13 -4.25
N TRP A 186 -11.00 -2.99 -3.79
CA TRP A 186 -9.81 -3.40 -4.52
C TRP A 186 -9.83 -4.92 -4.64
N ILE A 187 -10.09 -5.39 -5.85
CA ILE A 187 -10.26 -6.82 -6.15
C ILE A 187 -9.08 -7.27 -6.98
N ASP A 188 -8.30 -8.21 -6.43
CA ASP A 188 -7.28 -8.97 -7.14
C ASP A 188 -7.92 -10.28 -7.65
N ASP A 189 -8.10 -10.38 -8.96
CA ASP A 189 -8.76 -11.51 -9.61
C ASP A 189 -7.78 -12.19 -10.58
N PRO A 190 -6.98 -13.17 -10.10
CA PRO A 190 -6.00 -13.83 -10.96
C PRO A 190 -6.66 -14.65 -12.08
N LEU A 191 -7.94 -15.01 -11.97
CA LEU A 191 -8.68 -15.66 -13.07
C LEU A 191 -8.81 -14.76 -14.29
N ALA A 192 -8.65 -13.44 -14.12
CA ALA A 192 -8.73 -12.45 -15.18
C ALA A 192 -7.48 -12.35 -16.08
N GLY A 193 -6.39 -13.06 -15.77
CA GLY A 193 -5.18 -13.02 -16.60
C GLY A 193 -3.98 -13.80 -16.11
N ASP A 194 -3.91 -14.19 -14.83
CA ASP A 194 -2.73 -14.76 -14.19
C ASP A 194 -2.80 -16.29 -14.03
N CYS A 195 -3.98 -16.88 -14.20
CA CYS A 195 -4.22 -18.33 -14.09
C CYS A 195 -3.99 -19.12 -15.39
N GLY A 196 -3.47 -18.48 -16.44
CA GLY A 196 -3.11 -19.10 -17.73
C GLY A 196 -1.61 -19.07 -17.98
N ASP A 197 -1.05 -20.24 -18.29
CA ASP A 197 0.36 -20.55 -18.63
C ASP A 197 1.19 -19.34 -19.14
N GLY A 198 2.00 -18.74 -18.27
CA GLY A 198 2.74 -17.53 -18.63
C GLY A 198 3.53 -16.85 -17.52
N GLY A 199 4.02 -17.60 -16.53
CA GLY A 199 4.90 -17.09 -15.48
C GLY A 199 6.30 -16.67 -15.95
N ASP A 200 6.51 -16.37 -17.24
CA ASP A 200 7.87 -16.24 -17.81
C ASP A 200 7.97 -15.35 -19.07
N ASN A 201 7.22 -14.24 -19.13
CA ASN A 201 7.50 -13.19 -20.13
C ASN A 201 7.97 -11.90 -19.45
N ASP A 202 9.02 -12.03 -18.64
CA ASP A 202 9.71 -10.92 -18.02
C ASP A 202 10.71 -10.27 -19.01
N ALA A 203 10.20 -9.45 -19.91
CA ALA A 203 11.03 -8.55 -20.71
C ALA A 203 11.40 -7.31 -19.88
N GLY A 204 12.39 -7.48 -18.99
CA GLY A 204 13.30 -6.41 -18.61
C GLY A 204 13.08 -5.77 -17.25
N ARG A 205 13.43 -6.48 -16.18
CA ARG A 205 14.21 -5.98 -15.02
C ARG A 205 14.57 -7.19 -14.12
N PRO A 206 15.85 -7.48 -13.84
CA PRO A 206 16.21 -8.59 -12.96
C PRO A 206 15.94 -8.17 -11.52
N VAL A 207 14.79 -8.55 -10.99
CA VAL A 207 14.43 -8.31 -9.58
C VAL A 207 13.98 -9.63 -8.99
N GLY A 208 14.37 -9.88 -7.74
CA GLY A 208 14.06 -11.09 -7.00
C GLY A 208 12.57 -11.44 -7.05
N SER A 209 12.30 -12.75 -7.13
CA SER A 209 11.01 -13.43 -6.92
C SER A 209 9.73 -12.65 -7.30
N SER A 210 9.03 -13.13 -8.34
CA SER A 210 7.64 -12.71 -8.63
C SER A 210 6.69 -13.18 -7.53
N TRP A 211 5.91 -12.27 -6.93
CA TRP A 211 4.97 -12.53 -5.84
C TRP A 211 3.58 -11.98 -6.18
N SER A 212 2.51 -12.56 -5.61
CA SER A 212 1.21 -11.89 -5.58
C SER A 212 1.19 -10.78 -4.54
N TRP A 213 0.29 -9.82 -4.69
CA TRP A 213 0.15 -8.72 -3.75
C TRP A 213 -0.20 -9.21 -2.34
N GLY A 214 -1.13 -10.17 -2.20
CA GLY A 214 -1.47 -10.73 -0.90
C GLY A 214 -0.41 -11.66 -0.32
N GLN A 215 0.46 -12.27 -1.12
CA GLN A 215 1.67 -12.89 -0.58
C GLN A 215 2.56 -11.85 0.09
N LEU A 216 2.72 -10.68 -0.51
CA LEU A 216 3.51 -9.59 0.06
C LEU A 216 2.86 -9.00 1.32
N LYS A 217 1.53 -8.82 1.32
CA LYS A 217 0.77 -8.30 2.48
C LYS A 217 0.87 -9.16 3.73
N ARG A 218 1.13 -10.47 3.58
CA ARG A 218 1.21 -11.43 4.70
C ARG A 218 2.64 -11.62 5.24
N ARG A 219 3.62 -10.94 4.67
CA ARG A 219 5.03 -11.04 5.07
C ARG A 219 5.31 -10.27 6.34
#